data_AF-A0A968XUC0-F1
#
_entry.id   AF-A0A968XUC0-F1
#
_cell.length_a   1.000
_cell.length_b   1.000
_cell.length_c   1.000
_cell.angle_alpha   90.00
_cell.angle_beta   90.00
_cell.angle_gamma   90.00
#
_symmetry.space_group_name_H-M   'P 1'
#
loop_
_entity.id
_entity.type
_entity.pdbx_description
1 polymer ?
#
loop_
_entity_poly.entity_id
_entity_poly.type
_entity_poly.pdbx_seq_one_letter_code
_entity_poly.pdbx_strand_id
1 'polypeptide(L)'
;MKRINPRRPLLSKPGRPYWAILALVPLVLALLLASLALGSVPIPLGEVLSILQGGETSNPAWRTIVLQFRFPRALTALAAGAALGLSGLQLQALFRNPLAGPSLLGINAGASL
;
A
#
# COMPACT_ATOMS: atom_id res chain seq x y z
N MET A 1 26.42 34.10 -40.07
CA MET A 1 25.13 33.43 -39.81
C MET A 1 25.36 32.16 -38.97
N LYS A 2 25.18 32.24 -37.65
CA LYS A 2 25.43 31.14 -36.70
C LYS A 2 24.09 30.45 -36.42
N ARG A 3 23.90 29.22 -36.93
CA ARG A 3 22.65 28.46 -36.79
C ARG A 3 22.39 28.18 -35.30
N ILE A 4 21.29 28.73 -34.80
CA ILE A 4 20.74 28.44 -33.47
C ILE A 4 20.26 26.98 -33.51
N ASN A 5 20.91 26.11 -32.76
CA ASN A 5 20.52 24.70 -32.63
C ASN A 5 19.66 24.57 -31.35
N PRO A 6 18.32 24.39 -31.45
CA PRO A 6 17.51 24.17 -30.26
C PRO A 6 17.71 22.73 -29.79
N ARG A 7 18.54 22.55 -28.76
CA ARG A 7 18.63 21.30 -28.01
C ARG A 7 17.26 21.04 -27.37
N ARG A 8 16.41 20.24 -28.01
CA ARG A 8 15.23 19.66 -27.38
C ARG A 8 15.72 18.82 -26.19
N PRO A 9 15.25 19.05 -24.95
CA PRO A 9 15.55 18.12 -23.87
C PRO A 9 14.93 16.77 -24.26
N LEU A 10 15.78 15.75 -24.35
CA LEU A 10 15.38 14.37 -24.54
C LEU A 10 14.56 13.97 -23.31
N LEU A 11 13.23 14.10 -23.40
CA LEU A 11 12.32 13.51 -22.43
C LEU A 11 12.51 11.99 -22.56
N SER A 12 13.37 11.44 -21.70
CA SER A 12 13.61 10.02 -21.59
C SER A 12 12.26 9.35 -21.36
N LYS A 13 11.79 8.58 -22.35
CA LYS A 13 10.60 7.75 -22.18
C LYS A 13 10.90 6.86 -20.98
N PRO A 14 10.14 6.94 -19.87
CA PRO A 14 10.39 6.06 -18.74
C PRO A 14 10.30 4.63 -19.28
N GLY A 15 11.37 3.85 -19.09
CA GLY A 15 11.35 2.44 -19.42
C GLY A 15 10.14 1.83 -18.72
N ARG A 16 9.27 1.14 -19.48
CA ARG A 16 8.01 0.57 -18.97
C ARG A 16 8.30 -0.20 -17.67
N PRO A 17 7.83 0.27 -16.50
CA PRO A 17 8.32 -0.21 -15.21
C PRO A 17 7.59 -1.49 -14.78
N TYR A 18 7.52 -2.49 -15.66
CA TYR A 18 6.87 -3.77 -15.36
C TYR A 18 7.49 -4.45 -14.14
N TRP A 19 8.80 -4.28 -13.94
CA TRP A 19 9.53 -4.75 -12.77
C TRP A 19 9.05 -4.10 -11.47
N ALA A 20 8.65 -2.82 -11.49
CA ALA A 20 8.16 -2.13 -10.31
C ALA A 20 6.78 -2.66 -9.88
N ILE A 21 5.92 -2.97 -10.85
CA ILE A 21 4.62 -3.61 -10.59
C ILE A 21 4.83 -5.04 -10.06
N LEU A 22 5.76 -5.79 -10.66
CA LEU A 22 6.08 -7.16 -10.24
C LEU A 22 6.62 -7.21 -8.81
N ALA A 23 7.42 -6.21 -8.40
CA ALA A 23 7.98 -6.10 -7.06
C ALA A 23 6.95 -5.68 -6.00
N LEU A 24 5.82 -5.10 -6.39
CA LEU A 24 4.84 -4.56 -5.45
C LEU A 24 4.11 -5.66 -4.66
N VAL A 25 3.73 -6.75 -5.31
CA VAL A 25 3.04 -7.88 -4.68
C VAL A 25 3.87 -8.51 -3.55
N PRO A 26 5.13 -8.95 -3.76
CA PRO A 26 5.95 -9.50 -2.68
C PRO A 26 6.23 -8.47 -1.58
N LEU A 27 6.36 -7.18 -1.92
CA LEU A 27 6.53 -6.12 -0.92
C LEU A 27 5.31 -5.97 -0.02
N VAL A 28 4.09 -5.99 -0.58
CA VAL A 28 2.85 -5.94 0.22
C VAL A 28 2.73 -7.16 1.12
N LEU A 29 3.06 -8.35 0.63
CA LEU A 29 3.06 -9.58 1.45
C LEU A 29 4.07 -9.50 2.61
N ALA A 30 5.28 -9.03 2.33
CA ALA A 30 6.31 -8.83 3.37
C ALA A 30 5.86 -7.83 4.43
N LEU A 31 5.26 -6.70 4.01
CA LEU A 31 4.71 -5.69 4.92
C LEU A 31 3.53 -6.21 5.73
N LEU A 32 2.68 -7.08 5.17
CA LEU A 32 1.59 -7.70 5.90
C LEU A 32 2.10 -8.64 6.98
N LEU A 33 3.08 -9.50 6.66
CA LEU A 33 3.73 -10.37 7.65
C LEU A 33 4.43 -9.55 8.75
N ALA A 34 5.12 -8.48 8.36
CA ALA A 34 5.72 -7.54 9.30
C ALA A 34 4.66 -6.88 10.19
N SER A 35 3.53 -6.44 9.63
CA SER A 35 2.43 -5.84 10.41
C SER A 35 1.79 -6.82 11.39
N LEU A 36 1.84 -8.14 11.12
CA LEU A 36 1.36 -9.15 12.04
C LEU A 36 2.38 -9.47 13.15
N ALA A 37 3.68 -9.36 12.88
CA ALA A 37 4.73 -9.60 13.86
C ALA A 37 5.02 -8.39 14.76
N LEU A 38 5.05 -7.18 14.18
CA LEU A 38 5.27 -5.93 14.89
C LEU A 38 3.97 -5.44 15.56
N GLY A 39 3.99 -5.32 16.87
CA GLY A 39 2.92 -4.73 17.68
C GLY A 39 3.37 -4.57 19.13
N SER A 40 2.44 -4.22 20.04
CA SER A 40 2.76 -4.03 21.47
C SER A 40 3.44 -5.23 22.13
N VAL A 41 3.24 -6.43 21.59
CA VAL A 41 3.95 -7.64 22.00
C VAL A 41 4.77 -8.12 20.81
N PRO A 42 6.12 -8.20 20.90
CA PRO A 42 6.92 -8.78 19.84
C PRO A 42 6.61 -10.28 19.77
N ILE A 43 6.04 -10.73 18.66
CA ILE A 43 5.74 -12.15 18.41
C ILE A 43 6.68 -12.61 17.29
N PRO A 44 7.48 -13.68 17.49
CA PRO A 44 8.40 -14.15 16.47
C PRO A 44 7.65 -14.61 15.22
N LEU A 45 8.24 -14.38 14.04
CA LEU A 45 7.61 -14.67 12.74
C LEU A 45 7.20 -16.14 12.58
N GLY A 46 7.98 -17.08 13.16
CA GLY A 46 7.65 -18.50 13.15
C GLY A 46 6.35 -18.83 13.88
N GLU A 47 6.07 -18.14 15.00
CA GLU A 47 4.83 -18.30 15.76
C GLU A 47 3.64 -17.69 15.01
N VAL A 48 3.84 -16.52 14.37
CA VAL A 48 2.81 -15.89 13.52
C VAL A 48 2.39 -16.83 12.38
N LEU A 49 3.36 -17.43 11.68
CA LEU A 49 3.08 -18.39 10.61
C LEU A 49 2.36 -19.64 11.12
N SER A 50 2.78 -20.16 12.29
CA SER A 50 2.13 -21.31 12.93
C SER A 50 0.69 -21.00 13.31
N ILE A 51 0.43 -19.82 13.89
CA ILE A 51 -0.92 -19.34 14.24
C ILE A 51 -1.80 -19.21 12.97
N LEU A 52 -1.26 -18.69 11.87
CA LEU A 52 -1.97 -18.57 10.59
C LEU A 52 -2.30 -19.93 9.97
N GLN A 53 -1.42 -20.92 10.11
CA GLN A 53 -1.63 -22.30 9.67
C GLN A 53 -2.55 -23.10 10.62
N GLY A 54 -2.99 -22.48 11.71
CA GLY A 54 -3.88 -23.11 12.70
C GLY A 54 -3.16 -24.00 13.71
N GLY A 55 -1.83 -24.04 13.70
CA GLY A 55 -1.00 -24.82 14.62
C GLY A 55 -1.06 -24.34 16.07
N GLU A 56 -0.41 -25.10 16.94
CA GLU A 56 -0.25 -24.74 18.35
C GLU A 56 0.81 -23.65 18.50
N THR A 57 0.52 -22.69 19.38
CA THR A 57 1.45 -21.61 19.74
C THR A 57 1.87 -21.80 21.19
N SER A 58 3.08 -21.38 21.52
CA SER A 58 3.59 -21.44 22.89
C SER A 58 2.77 -20.59 23.88
N ASN A 59 1.98 -19.62 23.41
CA ASN A 59 1.08 -18.85 24.25
C ASN A 59 -0.31 -18.63 23.61
N PRO A 60 -1.41 -19.14 24.20
CA PRO A 60 -2.75 -19.00 23.63
C PRO A 60 -3.22 -17.54 23.49
N ALA A 61 -2.68 -16.62 24.29
CA ALA A 61 -3.00 -15.19 24.17
C ALA A 61 -2.50 -14.60 22.83
N TRP A 62 -1.36 -15.09 22.30
CA TRP A 62 -0.82 -14.61 21.03
C TRP A 62 -1.73 -14.93 19.86
N ARG A 63 -2.34 -16.11 19.87
CA ARG A 63 -3.34 -16.51 18.87
C ARG A 63 -4.51 -15.52 18.81
N THR A 64 -5.07 -15.16 19.97
CA THR A 64 -6.17 -14.20 20.05
C THR A 64 -5.73 -12.82 19.59
N ILE A 65 -4.56 -12.34 20.00
CA ILE A 65 -4.03 -11.03 19.59
C ILE A 65 -3.85 -10.95 18.07
N VAL A 66 -3.24 -11.98 17.47
CA VAL A 66 -2.98 -12.00 16.03
C VAL A 66 -4.28 -12.09 15.24
N LEU A 67 -5.16 -13.04 15.58
CA LEU A 67 -6.37 -13.30 14.79
C LEU A 67 -7.50 -12.28 15.02
N GLN A 68 -7.67 -11.77 16.24
CA GLN A 68 -8.81 -10.89 16.57
C GLN A 68 -8.47 -9.40 16.46
N PHE A 69 -7.19 -9.01 16.56
CA PHE A 69 -6.80 -7.59 16.51
C PHE A 69 -5.92 -7.26 15.32
N ARG A 70 -4.80 -7.98 15.13
CA ARG A 70 -3.82 -7.64 14.09
C ARG A 70 -4.30 -7.96 12.69
N PHE A 71 -4.91 -9.13 12.51
CA PHE A 71 -5.39 -9.57 11.21
C PHE A 71 -6.53 -8.68 10.67
N PRO A 72 -7.59 -8.34 11.44
CA PRO A 72 -8.61 -7.41 10.98
C PRO A 72 -8.04 -6.02 10.68
N ARG A 73 -7.12 -5.52 11.52
CA ARG A 73 -6.44 -4.23 11.29
C ARG A 73 -5.61 -4.21 10.01
N ALA A 74 -4.86 -5.28 9.73
CA ALA A 74 -4.08 -5.40 8.50
C ALA A 74 -5.00 -5.43 7.27
N LEU A 75 -6.13 -6.14 7.36
CA LEU A 75 -7.13 -6.20 6.30
C LEU A 75 -7.76 -4.82 6.03
N THR A 76 -8.15 -4.08 7.08
CA THR A 76 -8.71 -2.73 6.91
C THR A 76 -7.67 -1.76 6.34
N ALA A 77 -6.41 -1.85 6.76
CA ALA A 77 -5.34 -1.03 6.19
C ALA A 77 -5.13 -1.30 4.69
N LEU A 78 -5.14 -2.58 4.28
CA LEU A 78 -5.06 -2.96 2.86
C LEU A 78 -6.26 -2.44 2.06
N ALA A 79 -7.48 -2.67 2.56
CA ALA A 79 -8.69 -2.25 1.89
C ALA A 79 -8.75 -0.71 1.74
N ALA A 80 -8.43 0.03 2.81
CA ALA A 80 -8.40 1.48 2.79
C ALA A 80 -7.31 2.00 1.83
N GLY A 81 -6.10 1.43 1.88
CA GLY A 81 -5.00 1.81 0.98
C GLY A 81 -5.35 1.58 -0.50
N ALA A 82 -5.96 0.42 -0.81
CA ALA A 82 -6.41 0.11 -2.17
C ALA A 82 -7.52 1.07 -2.64
N ALA A 83 -8.52 1.33 -1.79
CA ALA A 83 -9.61 2.25 -2.10
C ALA A 83 -9.10 3.68 -2.36
N LEU A 84 -8.16 4.17 -1.55
CA LEU A 84 -7.53 5.48 -1.74
C LEU A 84 -6.72 5.54 -3.04
N GLY A 85 -5.94 4.50 -3.34
CA GLY A 85 -5.18 4.40 -4.59
C GLY A 85 -6.09 4.40 -5.83
N LEU A 86 -7.17 3.63 -5.79
CA LEU A 86 -8.16 3.57 -6.88
C LEU A 86 -8.91 4.89 -7.06
N SER A 87 -9.34 5.52 -5.98
CA SER A 87 -10.00 6.83 -6.03
C SER A 87 -9.08 7.90 -6.63
N GLY A 88 -7.81 7.94 -6.22
CA GLY A 88 -6.81 8.83 -6.81
C GLY A 88 -6.63 8.62 -8.31
N LEU A 89 -6.52 7.35 -8.76
CA LEU A 89 -6.40 7.02 -10.18
C LEU A 89 -7.65 7.42 -10.98
N GLN A 90 -8.85 7.20 -10.45
CA GLN A 90 -10.11 7.60 -11.09
C GLN A 90 -10.20 9.11 -11.25
N LEU A 91 -9.80 9.88 -10.24
CA LEU A 91 -9.81 11.34 -10.29
C LEU A 91 -8.78 11.88 -11.29
N GLN A 92 -7.58 11.32 -11.31
CA GLN A 92 -6.56 11.66 -12.30
C GLN A 92 -7.07 11.39 -13.72
N ALA A 93 -7.78 10.28 -13.94
CA ALA A 93 -8.37 9.94 -15.23
C ALA A 93 -9.53 10.86 -15.62
N LEU A 94 -10.41 11.19 -14.67
CA LEU A 94 -11.57 12.08 -14.88
C LEU A 94 -11.13 13.49 -15.28
N PHE A 95 -10.20 14.07 -14.53
CA PHE A 95 -9.68 15.42 -14.80
C PHE A 95 -8.58 15.45 -15.87
N ARG A 96 -8.13 14.27 -16.33
CA ARG A 96 -6.96 14.12 -17.22
C ARG A 96 -5.76 14.92 -16.71
N ASN A 97 -5.62 14.97 -15.38
CA ASN A 97 -4.62 15.75 -14.69
C ASN A 97 -3.95 14.87 -13.62
N PRO A 98 -2.67 14.50 -13.78
CA PRO A 98 -1.97 13.64 -12.84
C PRO A 98 -1.76 14.27 -11.46
N LEU A 99 -2.04 15.58 -11.29
CA LEU A 99 -1.97 16.29 -10.02
C LEU A 99 -3.33 16.40 -9.30
N ALA A 100 -4.42 15.93 -9.92
CA ALA A 100 -5.75 15.99 -9.31
C ALA A 100 -5.86 14.99 -8.15
N GLY A 101 -6.29 15.47 -6.99
CA GLY A 101 -6.49 14.66 -5.78
C GLY A 101 -7.90 14.83 -5.19
N PRO A 102 -8.37 13.85 -4.39
CA PRO A 102 -9.72 13.83 -3.82
C PRO A 102 -10.05 15.04 -2.93
N SER A 103 -9.04 15.70 -2.38
CA SER A 103 -9.19 16.93 -1.60
C SER A 103 -9.81 18.09 -2.38
N LEU A 104 -9.69 18.12 -3.70
CA LEU A 104 -10.21 19.20 -4.55
C LEU A 104 -11.74 19.23 -4.66
N LEU A 105 -12.41 18.10 -4.39
CA LEU A 105 -13.86 17.94 -4.52
C LEU A 105 -14.63 18.10 -3.19
N GLY A 106 -13.94 18.48 -2.10
CA GLY A 106 -14.58 18.66 -0.79
C GLY A 106 -14.97 17.37 -0.06
N ILE A 107 -14.60 16.20 -0.61
CA ILE A 107 -14.95 14.87 -0.08
C ILE A 107 -14.39 14.67 1.33
N ASN A 108 -13.15 15.12 1.58
CA ASN A 108 -12.53 15.03 2.90
C ASN A 108 -13.23 15.91 3.94
N ALA A 109 -13.71 17.10 3.55
CA ALA A 109 -14.41 18.01 4.46
C ALA A 109 -15.79 17.47 4.85
N GLY A 110 -16.50 16.83 3.91
CA GLY A 110 -17.76 16.15 4.19
C GLY A 110 -17.61 14.88 5.02
N ALA A 111 -16.51 14.14 4.85
CA ALA A 111 -16.25 12.92 5.62
C ALA A 111 -15.74 13.19 7.06
N SER A 112 -15.18 14.37 7.32
CA SER A 112 -14.71 14.77 8.66
C SER A 112 -15.80 15.38 9.55
N LEU A 113 -16.97 15.68 8.99
CA LEU A 113 -18.11 16.28 9.67
C LEU A 113 -19.01 15.19 10.28
#